data_AF-A0A949DC67-F1
#
_entry.id   AF-A0A949DC67-F1
#
_cell.length_a   1.000
_cell.length_b   1.000
_cell.length_c   1.000
_cell.angle_alpha   90.00
_cell.angle_beta   90.00
_cell.angle_gamma   90.00
#
_symmetry.space_group_name_H-M   'P 1'
#
loop_
_entity.id
_entity.type
_entity.pdbx_description
1 polymer ?
#
loop_
_entity_poly.entity_id
_entity_poly.type
_entity_poly.pdbx_seq_one_letter_code
_entity_poly.pdbx_strand_id
1 'polypeptide(L)'
;YDDYAHLERGPIPSNIKNLVDNVDDDMDDAILSDTIKIETLEGQKIHRILPLRKFSKDDEKYFSENELDILQKVCIRFGNVNTREIEDESHKESPWNKTELLDKIPYILAADDVDCKVTKEEIKLLMDLIK
;
A
#
# COMPACT_ATOMS: atom_id res chain seq x y z
N TYR A 1 -6.91 1.96 11.82
CA TYR A 1 -6.24 1.05 10.87
C TYR A 1 -6.93 1.20 9.52
N ASP A 2 -6.31 0.75 8.43
CA ASP A 2 -6.94 0.80 7.10
C ASP A 2 -7.59 -0.55 6.77
N ASP A 3 -8.55 -0.55 5.87
CA ASP A 3 -9.13 -1.78 5.33
C ASP A 3 -8.52 -2.07 3.96
N TYR A 4 -8.22 -3.34 3.69
CA TYR A 4 -7.70 -3.76 2.39
C TYR A 4 -8.82 -4.37 1.56
N ALA A 5 -8.84 -4.04 0.27
CA ALA A 5 -9.76 -4.62 -0.70
C ALA A 5 -8.99 -5.45 -1.74
N HIS A 6 -9.58 -6.57 -2.17
CA HIS A 6 -9.08 -7.35 -3.28
C HIS A 6 -9.43 -6.65 -4.59
N LEU A 7 -8.41 -6.19 -5.32
CA LEU A 7 -8.56 -5.64 -6.66
C LEU A 7 -7.75 -6.46 -7.68
N GLU A 8 -8.05 -6.23 -8.97
CA GLU A 8 -7.44 -6.93 -10.10
C GLU A 8 -5.90 -6.84 -10.15
N ARG A 9 -5.33 -5.75 -9.61
CA ARG A 9 -3.89 -5.46 -9.63
C ARG A 9 -3.23 -5.60 -8.26
N GLY A 10 -3.85 -6.39 -7.38
CA GLY A 10 -3.35 -6.66 -6.05
C GLY A 10 -4.18 -6.03 -4.92
N PRO A 11 -3.83 -6.35 -3.66
CA PRO A 11 -4.47 -5.80 -2.49
C PRO A 11 -4.11 -4.32 -2.31
N ILE A 12 -5.09 -3.48 -1.99
CA ILE A 12 -4.83 -2.05 -1.75
C ILE A 12 -5.53 -1.55 -0.47
N PRO A 13 -4.85 -0.73 0.35
CA PRO A 13 -5.48 -0.03 1.46
C PRO A 13 -6.48 1.03 0.97
N SER A 14 -7.72 0.94 1.46
CA SER A 14 -8.85 1.72 0.98
C SER A 14 -8.73 3.22 1.24
N ASN A 15 -8.30 3.63 2.44
CA ASN A 15 -8.17 5.04 2.76
C ASN A 15 -7.01 5.67 1.99
N ILE A 16 -5.87 4.99 1.92
CA ILE A 16 -4.72 5.47 1.13
C ILE A 16 -5.08 5.58 -0.35
N LYS A 17 -5.78 4.59 -0.92
CA LYS A 17 -6.24 4.66 -2.31
C LYS A 17 -7.07 5.92 -2.56
N ASN A 18 -8.08 6.16 -1.73
CA ASN A 18 -8.94 7.33 -1.86
C ASN A 18 -8.16 8.65 -1.74
N LEU A 19 -7.17 8.73 -0.83
CA LEU A 19 -6.32 9.91 -0.69
C LEU A 19 -5.49 10.19 -1.95
N VAL A 20 -4.98 9.14 -2.61
CA VAL A 20 -4.18 9.27 -3.83
C VAL A 20 -5.06 9.60 -5.03
N ASP A 21 -6.18 8.88 -5.21
CA ASP A 21 -7.12 9.11 -6.33
C ASP A 21 -7.68 10.53 -6.32
N ASN A 22 -7.99 11.08 -5.14
CA ASN A 22 -8.50 12.45 -5.00
C ASN A 22 -7.53 13.50 -5.59
N VAL A 23 -6.22 13.26 -5.61
CA VAL A 23 -5.27 14.20 -6.23
C VAL A 23 -5.43 14.25 -7.75
N ASP A 24 -5.85 13.16 -8.38
CA ASP A 24 -6.12 13.09 -9.82
C ASP A 24 -7.52 13.61 -10.15
N ASP A 25 -8.51 13.26 -9.34
CA ASP A 25 -9.94 13.56 -9.59
C ASP A 25 -10.35 14.99 -9.19
N ASP A 26 -9.80 15.52 -8.08
CA ASP A 26 -10.18 16.83 -7.50
C ASP A 26 -8.99 17.49 -6.78
N MET A 27 -8.03 17.97 -7.57
CA MET A 27 -6.76 18.49 -7.07
C MET A 27 -6.90 19.70 -6.12
N ASP A 28 -7.95 20.52 -6.28
CA ASP A 28 -8.13 21.75 -5.48
C ASP A 28 -8.53 21.44 -4.03
N ASP A 29 -9.26 20.34 -3.79
CA ASP A 29 -9.71 19.90 -2.47
C ASP A 29 -8.89 18.70 -1.91
N ALA A 30 -7.95 18.16 -2.68
CA ALA A 30 -7.16 17.01 -2.28
C ALA A 30 -6.16 17.34 -1.16
N ILE A 31 -6.20 16.56 -0.07
CA ILE A 31 -5.31 16.68 1.10
C ILE A 31 -3.82 16.54 0.71
N LEU A 32 -3.51 15.74 -0.31
CA LEU A 32 -2.14 15.45 -0.74
C LEU A 32 -1.67 16.33 -1.92
N SER A 33 -2.43 17.36 -2.31
CA SER A 33 -2.15 18.22 -3.46
C SER A 33 -0.81 18.97 -3.38
N ASP A 34 -0.33 19.25 -2.17
CA ASP A 34 0.98 19.88 -1.92
C ASP A 34 2.13 18.87 -1.76
N THR A 35 1.81 17.59 -1.71
CA THR A 35 2.73 16.51 -1.35
C THR A 35 3.08 15.63 -2.54
N ILE A 36 2.11 15.31 -3.39
CA ILE A 36 2.31 14.50 -4.59
C ILE A 36 1.74 15.18 -5.84
N LYS A 37 2.31 14.87 -6.99
CA LYS A 37 1.78 15.18 -8.31
C LYS A 37 1.58 13.88 -9.07
N ILE A 38 0.48 13.78 -9.79
CA ILE A 38 0.21 12.67 -10.70
C ILE A 38 0.45 13.15 -12.13
N GLU A 39 1.30 12.43 -12.86
CA GLU A 39 1.52 12.65 -14.28
C GLU A 39 0.98 11.45 -15.07
N THR A 40 0.16 11.73 -16.08
CA THR A 40 -0.30 10.74 -17.05
C THR A 40 0.34 11.00 -18.40
N LEU A 41 0.73 9.93 -19.10
CA LEU A 41 1.21 10.07 -20.48
C LEU A 41 0.00 10.11 -21.42
N GLU A 42 -0.05 11.07 -22.35
CA GLU A 42 -1.18 11.19 -23.29
C GLU A 42 -1.51 9.86 -23.97
N GLY A 43 -2.77 9.43 -23.87
CA GLY A 43 -3.25 8.17 -24.45
C GLY A 43 -2.90 6.91 -23.65
N GLN A 44 -2.22 7.01 -22.51
CA GLN A 44 -1.92 5.88 -21.62
C GLN A 44 -2.61 6.03 -20.27
N LYS A 45 -3.06 4.90 -19.71
CA LYS A 45 -3.62 4.82 -18.34
C LYS A 45 -2.53 4.61 -17.27
N ILE A 46 -1.30 5.05 -17.54
CA ILE A 46 -0.19 4.89 -16.61
C ILE A 46 -0.06 6.18 -15.82
N HIS A 47 -0.27 6.08 -14.51
CA HIS A 47 -0.09 7.17 -13.56
C HIS A 47 1.33 7.09 -12.99
N ARG A 48 2.06 8.19 -13.11
CA ARG A 48 3.34 8.38 -12.45
C ARG A 48 3.13 9.31 -11.26
N ILE A 49 3.29 8.77 -10.06
CA ILE A 49 3.23 9.55 -8.82
C ILE A 49 4.62 10.14 -8.56
N LEU A 50 4.69 11.46 -8.41
CA LEU A 50 5.90 12.22 -8.13
C LEU A 50 5.80 12.93 -6.79
N PRO A 51 6.78 12.78 -5.88
CA PRO A 51 6.81 13.58 -4.66
C PRO A 51 7.18 15.03 -4.99
N LEU A 52 6.42 15.99 -4.44
CA LEU A 52 6.67 17.43 -4.62
C LEU A 52 7.72 17.99 -3.64
N ARG A 53 8.01 17.26 -2.57
CA ARG A 53 9.05 17.59 -1.60
C ARG A 53 9.96 16.39 -1.31
N LYS A 54 11.18 16.67 -0.88
CA LYS A 54 12.11 15.63 -0.42
C LYS A 54 11.74 15.19 0.99
N PHE A 55 11.97 13.90 1.26
CA PHE A 55 11.93 13.36 2.61
C PHE A 55 13.02 14.02 3.47
N SER A 56 12.63 14.51 4.65
CA SER A 56 13.44 15.30 5.55
C SER A 56 13.70 14.59 6.88
N LYS A 57 14.64 15.13 7.68
CA LYS A 57 14.90 14.64 9.04
C LYS A 57 13.72 14.83 10.00
N ASP A 58 12.84 15.77 9.73
CA ASP A 58 11.61 15.93 10.52
C ASP A 58 10.58 14.86 10.18
N ASP A 59 10.53 14.39 8.92
CA ASP A 59 9.65 13.30 8.50
C ASP A 59 10.06 11.96 9.14
N GLU A 60 11.37 11.72 9.31
CA GLU A 60 11.90 10.51 9.97
C GLU A 60 11.29 10.28 11.37
N LYS A 61 10.88 11.35 12.06
CA LYS A 61 10.34 11.28 13.42
C LYS A 61 8.96 10.60 13.50
N TYR A 62 8.24 10.50 12.38
CA TYR A 62 6.94 9.81 12.32
C TYR A 62 7.07 8.29 12.19
N PHE A 63 8.29 7.79 11.99
CA PHE A 63 8.55 6.37 11.79
C PHE A 63 9.47 5.84 12.90
N SER A 64 9.20 4.61 13.32
CA SER A 64 10.16 3.83 14.08
C SER A 64 11.31 3.36 13.19
N GLU A 65 12.43 2.98 13.80
CA GLU A 65 13.57 2.41 13.07
C GLU A 65 13.19 1.16 12.27
N ASN A 66 12.28 0.33 12.82
CA ASN A 66 11.80 -0.87 12.16
C ASN A 66 10.93 -0.56 10.94
N GLU A 67 10.08 0.48 11.00
CA GLU A 67 9.29 0.90 9.84
C GLU A 67 10.17 1.45 8.72
N LEU A 68 11.21 2.24 9.05
CA LEU A 68 12.17 2.73 8.06
C LEU A 68 12.96 1.58 7.42
N ASP A 69 13.39 0.58 8.20
CA ASP A 69 14.05 -0.61 7.68
C ASP A 69 13.14 -1.42 6.74
N ILE A 70 11.85 -1.57 7.07
CA ILE A 70 10.87 -2.22 6.19
C ILE A 70 10.70 -1.43 4.88
N LEU A 71 10.52 -0.10 4.95
CA LEU A 71 10.40 0.75 3.76
C LEU A 71 11.64 0.64 2.87
N GLN A 72 12.84 0.62 3.46
CA GLN A 72 14.08 0.43 2.71
C GLN A 72 14.12 -0.93 1.99
N LYS A 73 13.70 -2.00 2.66
CA LYS A 73 13.63 -3.35 2.06
C LYS A 73 12.65 -3.41 0.90
N VAL A 74 11.49 -2.75 1.02
CA VAL A 74 10.49 -2.63 -0.07
C VAL A 74 11.10 -1.91 -1.27
N CYS A 75 11.78 -0.78 -1.06
CA CYS A 75 12.48 -0.04 -2.10
C CYS A 75 13.57 -0.87 -2.79
N ILE A 76 14.33 -1.67 -2.03
CA ILE A 76 15.36 -2.56 -2.61
C ILE A 76 14.71 -3.68 -3.42
N ARG A 77 13.64 -4.29 -2.89
CA ARG A 77 12.94 -5.42 -3.54
C ARG A 77 12.29 -5.00 -4.86
N PHE A 78 11.66 -3.83 -4.91
CA PHE A 78 10.82 -3.42 -6.03
C PHE A 78 11.33 -2.20 -6.82
N GLY A 79 12.42 -1.55 -6.39
CA GLY A 79 12.86 -0.28 -6.99
C GLY A 79 13.31 -0.36 -8.46
N ASN A 80 13.64 -1.56 -8.96
CA ASN A 80 14.10 -1.80 -10.34
C ASN A 80 13.22 -2.78 -11.11
N VAL A 81 12.03 -3.11 -10.61
CA VAL A 81 11.10 -4.02 -11.30
C VAL A 81 9.95 -3.22 -11.91
N ASN A 82 9.26 -3.81 -12.88
CA ASN A 82 8.11 -3.18 -13.52
C ASN A 82 6.79 -3.53 -12.82
N THR A 83 5.71 -2.81 -13.15
CA THR A 83 4.38 -2.99 -12.55
C THR A 83 3.88 -4.43 -12.60
N ARG A 84 4.10 -5.15 -13.70
CA ARG A 84 3.64 -6.54 -13.84
C ARG A 84 4.37 -7.46 -12.87
N GLU A 85 5.66 -7.25 -12.65
CA GLU A 85 6.43 -8.04 -11.68
C GLU A 85 5.94 -7.78 -10.25
N ILE A 86 5.54 -6.55 -9.92
CA ILE A 86 4.94 -6.22 -8.61
C ILE A 86 3.57 -6.89 -8.46
N GLU A 87 2.72 -6.81 -9.50
CA GLU A 87 1.41 -7.46 -9.54
C GLU A 87 1.57 -8.98 -9.35
N ASP A 88 2.43 -9.62 -10.13
CA ASP A 88 2.71 -11.06 -10.06
C ASP A 88 3.23 -11.50 -8.68
N GLU A 89 4.02 -10.67 -7.99
CA GLU A 89 4.44 -10.95 -6.61
C GLU A 89 3.29 -10.82 -5.62
N SER A 90 2.49 -9.75 -5.71
CA SER A 90 1.34 -9.53 -4.81
C SER A 90 0.27 -10.63 -4.95
N HIS A 91 0.09 -11.17 -6.15
CA HIS A 91 -0.83 -12.27 -6.43
C HIS A 91 -0.33 -13.62 -5.92
N LYS A 92 0.90 -13.73 -5.39
CA LYS A 92 1.38 -14.95 -4.72
C LYS A 92 0.98 -14.99 -3.25
N GLU A 93 0.63 -13.84 -2.68
CA GLU A 93 0.32 -13.72 -1.26
C GLU A 93 -1.06 -14.29 -0.92
N SER A 94 -1.16 -14.88 0.26
CA SER A 94 -2.38 -15.50 0.78
C SER A 94 -3.57 -14.54 0.86
N PRO A 95 -3.42 -13.26 1.26
CA PRO A 95 -4.49 -12.30 1.25
C PRO A 95 -5.19 -12.14 -0.11
N TRP A 96 -4.43 -12.14 -1.20
CA TRP A 96 -4.99 -12.03 -2.56
C TRP A 96 -5.56 -13.37 -3.04
N ASN A 97 -4.80 -14.46 -2.91
CA ASN A 97 -5.20 -15.79 -3.41
C ASN A 97 -6.40 -16.42 -2.70
N LYS A 98 -6.74 -15.97 -1.49
CA LYS A 98 -7.81 -16.55 -0.66
C LYS A 98 -9.04 -15.66 -0.54
N THR A 99 -9.12 -14.60 -1.32
CA THR A 99 -10.26 -13.68 -1.37
C THR A 99 -10.73 -13.51 -2.81
N GLU A 100 -12.00 -13.12 -3.00
CA GLU A 100 -12.56 -12.87 -4.33
C GLU A 100 -12.49 -11.38 -4.68
N LEU A 101 -12.62 -11.05 -5.96
CA LEU A 101 -12.60 -9.66 -6.43
C LEU A 101 -13.67 -8.81 -5.70
N LEU A 102 -13.26 -7.63 -5.21
CA LEU A 102 -14.03 -6.69 -4.39
C LEU A 102 -14.28 -7.12 -2.94
N ASP A 103 -13.78 -8.27 -2.50
CA ASP A 103 -13.86 -8.65 -1.10
C ASP A 103 -12.97 -7.76 -0.22
N LYS A 104 -13.44 -7.51 1.00
CA LYS A 104 -12.58 -7.02 2.07
C LYS A 104 -11.62 -8.14 2.48
N ILE A 105 -10.34 -7.83 2.51
CA ILE A 105 -9.27 -8.75 2.86
C ILE A 105 -9.08 -8.79 4.39
N PRO A 106 -9.30 -9.93 5.06
CA PRO A 106 -9.03 -10.07 6.48
C PRO A 106 -7.53 -10.08 6.78
N TYR A 107 -7.07 -9.25 7.72
CA TYR A 107 -5.66 -9.20 8.17
C TYR A 107 -5.10 -10.57 8.59
N ILE A 108 -5.95 -11.46 9.12
CA ILE A 108 -5.55 -12.81 9.56
C ILE A 108 -4.99 -13.68 8.41
N LEU A 109 -5.29 -13.36 7.15
CA LEU A 109 -4.76 -14.08 5.99
C LEU A 109 -3.27 -13.83 5.79
N ALA A 110 -2.72 -12.71 6.25
CA ALA A 110 -1.29 -12.43 6.15
C ALA A 110 -0.44 -13.44 6.93
N ALA A 111 -0.98 -14.03 8.01
CA ALA A 111 -0.28 -15.06 8.78
C ALA A 111 -0.11 -16.40 8.03
N ASP A 112 -0.74 -16.56 6.88
CA ASP A 112 -0.55 -17.75 6.04
C ASP A 112 0.65 -17.62 5.09
N ASP A 113 1.26 -16.43 4.96
CA ASP A 113 2.43 -16.21 4.13
C ASP A 113 3.73 -16.62 4.83
N VAL A 114 4.64 -17.21 4.05
CA VAL A 114 5.87 -17.84 4.57
C VAL A 114 6.82 -16.87 5.26
N ASP A 115 6.78 -15.60 4.87
CA ASP A 115 7.61 -14.52 5.41
C ASP A 115 6.91 -13.72 6.50
N CYS A 116 5.65 -14.05 6.82
CA CYS A 116 4.95 -13.44 7.95
C CYS A 116 5.52 -13.94 9.28
N LYS A 117 5.84 -13.00 10.17
CA LYS A 117 6.42 -13.28 11.49
C LYS A 117 5.39 -13.29 12.62
N VAL A 118 4.13 -13.04 12.30
CA VAL A 118 3.06 -12.84 13.28
C VAL A 118 2.02 -13.95 13.11
N THR A 119 1.58 -14.50 14.23
CA THR A 119 0.58 -15.57 14.27
C THR A 119 -0.84 -15.03 14.05
N LYS A 120 -1.76 -15.94 13.68
CA LYS A 120 -3.19 -15.61 13.54
C LYS A 120 -3.79 -15.11 14.86
N GLU A 121 -3.35 -15.68 15.97
CA GLU A 121 -3.79 -15.34 17.32
C GLU A 121 -3.36 -13.92 17.71
N GLU A 122 -2.11 -13.55 17.42
CA GLU A 122 -1.59 -12.20 17.67
C GLU A 122 -2.33 -11.16 16.82
N ILE A 123 -2.55 -11.44 15.53
CA ILE A 123 -3.32 -10.55 14.65
C ILE A 123 -4.75 -10.40 15.20
N LYS A 124 -5.41 -11.50 15.56
CA LYS A 124 -6.77 -11.45 16.10
C LYS A 124 -6.85 -10.63 17.38
N LEU A 125 -5.91 -10.84 18.31
CA LEU A 125 -5.83 -10.06 19.54
C LEU A 125 -5.70 -8.56 19.25
N LEU A 126 -4.80 -8.19 18.34
CA LEU A 126 -4.62 -6.79 17.95
C LEU A 126 -5.90 -6.21 17.33
N MET A 127 -6.55 -6.94 16.42
CA MET A 127 -7.78 -6.50 15.77
C MET A 127 -8.94 -6.34 16.76
N ASP A 128 -8.99 -7.13 17.84
CA ASP A 128 -9.99 -6.99 18.90
C ASP A 128 -9.72 -5.79 19.83
N LEU A 129 -8.48 -5.33 19.94
CA LEU A 129 -8.09 -4.14 20.74
C LEU A 129 -8.36 -2.81 20.02
N ILE A 130 -8.43 -2.81 18.68
CA ILE A 130 -8.62 -1.61 17.86
C ILE A 130 -10.09 -1.48 17.38
N LYS A 131 -10.98 -2.36 17.83
CA LYS A 131 -12.44 -2.19 17.71
C LYS A 131 -12.96 -1.22 18.76
#